data_AF-A0A1I4IR36-F1
#
_entry.id   AF-A0A1I4IR36-F1
#
_cell.length_a   1.000
_cell.length_b   1.000
_cell.length_c   1.000
_cell.angle_alpha   90.00
_cell.angle_beta   90.00
_cell.angle_gamma   90.00
#
_symmetry.space_group_name_H-M   'P 1'
#
loop_
_entity.id
_entity.type
_entity.pdbx_description
1 polymer ?
#
loop_
_entity_poly.entity_id
_entity_poly.type
_entity_poly.pdbx_seq_one_letter_code
_entity_poly.pdbx_strand_id
1 'polypeptide(L)'
;MQNVPSSDLVRALETKAMRENLYAFLAGVFPVLCPGETLSRAPYLEAMCYALQNVAVGRTQRLMISIAPRHLKTVCGSVLLPAFLLGRDPKQKVIVVSYSKDLAREHGELFRKLVTSPQYRRVFPDIRLDPKHNRVEHVKTTAGGGRKTVSIGGSVTGFGADLIIIDDLGKPSEMRHETYRQELRDYFDQTLFSRLNDKRSGRIVSIQQRLHPDDFPAYLLEKGTFEHLCLPSIAEIPEAIQLYNGRFFERKPNDLLNPEREPQSLLDQIRADIGTYAFQAQYQQNPQTGESAYLGMGDLHLVESLPDECVFVRRVQSWDMAASDGPRSDYTVCLTFGWHAHEERWYLLDVYRVRSSYTEARDAVQRLRRQWRADRVLIESSAMGIPILDEMRWTAAGVFHAVNVVSSKLDRFIPHTDWIKSGKLVIPTNKPWFDDFRRELLAFPDSLKDDQVDALTQFAEYMRRGQDAYLDTDLHTGRPLGRRRRERPRREDRMVF
;
A
#
# COMPACT_ATOMS: atom_id res chain seq x y z
N MET A 1 -38.60 38.84 28.86
CA MET A 1 -38.17 39.13 27.47
C MET A 1 -36.76 38.59 27.31
N GLN A 2 -36.58 37.50 26.57
CA GLN A 2 -35.24 36.99 26.24
C GLN A 2 -34.60 37.98 25.25
N ASN A 3 -33.46 38.58 25.63
CA ASN A 3 -32.65 39.44 24.78
C ASN A 3 -32.11 38.60 23.61
N VAL A 4 -32.84 38.56 22.49
CA VAL A 4 -32.31 38.06 21.23
C VAL A 4 -31.28 39.09 20.73
N PRO A 5 -30.00 38.72 20.54
CA PRO A 5 -28.99 39.65 20.08
C PRO A 5 -29.36 40.23 18.71
N SER A 6 -29.05 41.51 18.48
CA SER A 6 -29.30 42.16 17.18
C SER A 6 -28.56 41.44 16.05
N SER A 7 -29.14 41.43 14.85
CA SER A 7 -28.58 40.74 13.66
C SER A 7 -27.13 41.15 13.37
N ASP A 8 -26.80 42.42 13.63
CA ASP A 8 -25.45 42.96 13.42
C ASP A 8 -24.44 42.43 14.44
N LEU A 9 -24.85 42.26 15.70
CA LEU A 9 -24.00 41.68 16.73
C LEU A 9 -23.69 40.21 16.43
N VAL A 10 -24.70 39.43 16.03
CA VAL A 10 -24.52 38.02 15.61
C VAL A 10 -23.52 37.94 14.46
N ARG A 11 -23.70 38.78 13.43
CA ARG A 11 -22.82 38.82 12.26
C ARG A 11 -21.38 39.23 12.60
N ALA A 12 -21.21 40.16 13.55
CA ALA A 12 -19.89 40.56 14.04
C ALA A 12 -19.20 39.42 14.81
N LEU A 13 -19.93 38.72 15.69
CA LEU A 13 -19.43 37.56 16.43
C LEU A 13 -19.03 36.41 15.51
N GLU A 14 -19.84 36.09 14.50
CA GLU A 14 -19.49 35.11 13.46
C GLU A 14 -18.19 35.49 12.74
N THR A 15 -18.08 36.75 12.32
CA THR A 15 -16.89 37.26 11.62
C THR A 15 -15.64 37.11 12.50
N LYS A 16 -15.76 37.43 13.79
CA LYS A 16 -14.67 37.26 14.76
C LYS A 16 -14.31 35.78 14.93
N ALA A 17 -15.29 34.90 15.14
CA ALA A 17 -15.06 33.46 15.27
C ALA A 17 -14.34 32.89 14.04
N MET A 18 -14.78 33.27 12.84
CA MET A 18 -14.15 32.86 11.57
C MET A 18 -12.72 33.39 11.40
N ARG A 19 -12.33 34.51 12.04
CA ARG A 19 -10.94 34.98 12.01
C ARG A 19 -10.03 34.20 12.96
N GLU A 20 -10.58 33.71 14.07
CA GLU A 20 -9.81 33.12 15.18
C GLU A 20 -9.82 31.58 15.17
N ASN A 21 -10.81 30.96 14.54
CA ASN A 21 -11.01 29.52 14.53
C ASN A 21 -11.24 29.00 13.10
N LEU A 22 -10.35 28.11 12.65
CA LEU A 22 -10.36 27.53 11.30
C LEU A 22 -11.58 26.66 11.03
N TYR A 23 -12.10 25.95 12.04
CA TYR A 23 -13.34 25.17 11.90
C TYR A 23 -14.57 26.09 11.77
N ALA A 24 -14.64 27.17 12.54
CA ALA A 24 -15.68 28.18 12.36
C ALA A 24 -15.57 28.86 10.98
N PHE A 25 -14.34 29.09 10.51
CA PHE A 25 -14.09 29.59 9.16
C PHE A 25 -14.61 28.62 8.10
N LEU A 26 -14.28 27.31 8.22
CA LEU A 26 -14.81 26.25 7.35
C LEU A 26 -16.34 26.31 7.30
N ALA A 27 -16.99 26.24 8.47
CA ALA A 27 -18.44 26.23 8.57
C ALA A 27 -19.08 27.47 7.93
N GLY A 28 -18.49 28.64 8.14
CA GLY A 28 -19.00 29.87 7.54
C GLY A 28 -18.84 29.87 6.02
N VAL A 29 -17.69 29.49 5.47
CA VAL A 29 -17.42 29.58 4.02
C VAL A 29 -17.80 28.34 3.22
N PHE A 30 -18.26 27.27 3.88
CA PHE A 30 -18.65 26.02 3.22
C PHE A 30 -19.67 26.22 2.07
N PRO A 31 -20.73 27.05 2.21
CA PRO A 31 -21.67 27.29 1.10
C PRO A 31 -21.04 27.95 -0.13
N VAL A 32 -19.92 28.66 0.03
CA VAL A 32 -19.15 29.23 -1.08
C VAL A 32 -18.38 28.14 -1.81
N LEU A 33 -17.80 27.20 -1.07
CA LEU A 33 -16.96 26.13 -1.61
C LEU A 33 -17.80 25.01 -2.23
N CYS A 34 -18.81 24.54 -1.50
CA CYS A 34 -19.69 23.43 -1.84
C CYS A 34 -21.16 23.92 -1.88
N PRO A 35 -21.56 24.67 -2.92
CA PRO A 35 -22.92 25.21 -3.00
C PRO A 35 -23.96 24.08 -3.10
N GLY A 36 -25.00 24.15 -2.28
CA GLY A 36 -26.07 23.14 -2.23
C GLY A 36 -25.80 21.98 -1.28
N GLU A 37 -24.61 21.90 -0.69
CA GLU A 37 -24.27 20.89 0.31
C GLU A 37 -24.33 21.47 1.73
N THR A 38 -24.59 20.62 2.72
CA THR A 38 -24.52 20.96 4.14
C THR A 38 -23.25 20.36 4.74
N LEU A 39 -22.51 21.17 5.50
CA LEU A 39 -21.32 20.69 6.19
C LEU A 39 -21.73 19.66 7.27
N SER A 40 -21.19 18.45 7.17
CA SER A 40 -21.32 17.44 8.23
C SER A 40 -20.72 17.99 9.53
N ARG A 41 -21.38 17.71 10.67
CA ARG A 41 -20.90 18.12 12.00
C ARG A 41 -20.01 17.05 12.65
N ALA A 42 -19.43 16.15 11.85
CA ALA A 42 -18.60 15.07 12.34
C ALA A 42 -17.36 15.62 13.08
N PRO A 43 -17.03 15.12 14.29
CA PRO A 43 -15.92 15.64 15.11
C PRO A 43 -14.55 15.61 14.43
N TYR A 44 -14.31 14.69 13.49
CA TYR A 44 -13.03 14.60 12.77
C TYR A 44 -12.72 15.87 11.95
N LEU A 45 -13.74 16.60 11.47
CA LEU A 45 -13.54 17.85 10.75
C LEU A 45 -13.02 18.94 11.70
N GLU A 46 -13.56 18.99 12.92
CA GLU A 46 -13.06 19.87 13.97
C GLU A 46 -11.61 19.52 14.34
N ALA A 47 -11.29 18.23 14.49
CA ALA A 47 -9.93 17.74 14.75
C ALA A 47 -8.93 18.13 13.64
N MET A 48 -9.31 17.90 12.38
CA MET A 48 -8.46 18.24 11.22
C MET A 48 -8.23 19.76 11.13
N CYS A 49 -9.28 20.57 11.32
CA CYS A 49 -9.13 22.03 11.37
C CYS A 49 -8.26 22.48 12.56
N TYR A 50 -8.38 21.84 13.71
CA TYR A 50 -7.56 22.15 14.89
C TYR A 50 -6.06 21.89 14.61
N ALA A 51 -5.71 20.71 14.06
CA ALA A 51 -4.34 20.38 13.70
C ALA A 51 -3.76 21.34 12.63
N LEU A 52 -4.53 21.63 11.58
CA LEU A 52 -4.14 22.58 10.53
C LEU A 52 -3.97 24.01 11.09
N GLN A 53 -4.82 24.43 12.03
CA GLN A 53 -4.70 25.73 12.67
C GLN A 53 -3.44 25.83 13.53
N ASN A 54 -3.05 24.77 14.24
CA ASN A 54 -1.78 24.73 14.98
C ASN A 54 -0.58 24.98 14.07
N VAL A 55 -0.63 24.52 12.82
CA VAL A 55 0.37 24.88 11.81
C VAL A 55 0.25 26.35 11.40
N ALA A 56 -0.96 26.85 11.13
CA ALA A 56 -1.17 28.25 10.76
C ALA A 56 -0.58 29.24 11.78
N VAL A 57 -0.66 28.92 13.08
CA VAL A 57 -0.12 29.74 14.18
C VAL A 57 1.31 29.38 14.59
N GLY A 58 1.93 28.39 13.94
CA GLY A 58 3.33 28.01 14.17
C GLY A 58 3.60 27.13 15.39
N ARG A 59 2.57 26.56 16.02
CA ARG A 59 2.71 25.57 17.11
C ARG A 59 3.21 24.21 16.60
N THR A 60 2.75 23.81 15.41
CA THR A 60 3.21 22.60 14.72
C THR A 60 3.96 23.01 13.45
N GLN A 61 5.21 22.55 13.28
CA GLN A 61 6.01 22.88 12.10
C GLN A 61 5.91 21.84 10.99
N ARG A 62 5.65 20.59 11.33
CA ARG A 62 5.60 19.44 10.42
C ARG A 62 4.38 18.63 10.81
N LEU A 63 3.37 18.62 9.94
CA LEU A 63 2.12 17.91 10.19
C LEU A 63 1.85 16.94 9.04
N MET A 64 1.57 15.70 9.39
CA MET A 64 1.08 14.67 8.50
C MET A 64 -0.37 14.34 8.88
N ILE A 65 -1.28 14.36 7.92
CA ILE A 65 -2.68 13.96 8.10
C ILE A 65 -2.97 12.80 7.15
N SER A 66 -3.38 11.66 7.72
CA SER A 66 -3.83 10.49 6.96
C SER A 66 -5.34 10.32 7.13
N ILE A 67 -6.08 10.40 6.04
CA ILE A 67 -7.53 10.24 6.04
C ILE A 67 -8.04 9.75 4.68
N ALA A 68 -9.13 8.99 4.71
CA ALA A 68 -9.77 8.41 3.54
C ALA A 68 -10.23 9.44 2.48
N PRO A 69 -10.40 9.02 1.22
CA PRO A 69 -10.94 9.88 0.16
C PRO A 69 -12.26 10.53 0.57
N ARG A 70 -12.62 11.65 -0.09
CA ARG A 70 -13.90 12.36 0.09
C ARG A 70 -14.18 12.95 1.49
N HIS A 71 -13.22 12.98 2.42
CA HIS A 71 -13.39 13.54 3.76
C HIS A 71 -13.06 15.04 3.91
N LEU A 72 -13.18 15.84 2.84
CA LEU A 72 -12.85 17.27 2.80
C LEU A 72 -11.37 17.61 3.09
N LYS A 73 -10.47 16.62 3.02
CA LYS A 73 -9.03 16.77 3.28
C LYS A 73 -8.40 17.89 2.44
N THR A 74 -8.60 17.84 1.12
CA THR A 74 -8.17 18.84 0.15
C THR A 74 -8.76 20.22 0.41
N VAL A 75 -10.06 20.29 0.73
CA VAL A 75 -10.74 21.56 1.02
C VAL A 75 -10.12 22.20 2.25
N CYS A 76 -9.88 21.43 3.31
CA CYS A 76 -9.31 21.95 4.56
C CYS A 76 -7.83 22.33 4.41
N GLY A 77 -7.03 21.46 3.79
CA GLY A 77 -5.60 21.66 3.62
C GLY A 77 -5.24 22.63 2.49
N SER A 78 -5.63 22.33 1.25
CA SER A 78 -5.16 23.03 0.05
C SER A 78 -5.88 24.34 -0.26
N VAL A 79 -7.07 24.56 0.31
CA VAL A 79 -7.92 25.72 0.04
C VAL A 79 -8.12 26.58 1.29
N LEU A 80 -8.64 25.98 2.36
CA LEU A 80 -9.05 26.72 3.55
C LEU A 80 -7.86 27.22 4.38
N LEU A 81 -6.89 26.35 4.69
CA LEU A 81 -5.69 26.72 5.44
C LEU A 81 -4.90 27.89 4.80
N PRO A 82 -4.56 27.88 3.49
CA PRO A 82 -3.86 29.02 2.89
C PRO A 82 -4.71 30.28 2.88
N ALA A 83 -6.02 30.17 2.69
CA ALA A 83 -6.91 31.33 2.74
C ALA A 83 -6.96 31.92 4.16
N PHE A 84 -7.09 31.08 5.19
CA PHE A 84 -7.06 31.52 6.58
C PHE A 84 -5.72 32.17 6.95
N LEU A 85 -4.60 31.57 6.53
CA LEU A 85 -3.26 32.11 6.79
C LEU A 85 -3.07 33.48 6.11
N LEU A 86 -3.39 33.61 4.82
CA LEU A 86 -3.26 34.86 4.07
C LEU A 86 -4.23 35.93 4.53
N GLY A 87 -5.43 35.55 4.98
CA GLY A 87 -6.41 36.46 5.55
C GLY A 87 -5.91 37.12 6.84
N ARG A 88 -5.12 36.40 7.63
CA ARG A 88 -4.53 36.89 8.89
C ARG A 88 -3.20 37.62 8.67
N ASP A 89 -2.38 37.14 7.76
CA ASP A 89 -1.12 37.79 7.36
C ASP A 89 -0.95 37.73 5.84
N PRO A 90 -1.30 38.83 5.13
CA PRO A 90 -1.18 38.89 3.68
C PRO A 90 0.26 38.79 3.14
N LYS A 91 1.29 38.82 3.98
CA LYS A 91 2.71 38.70 3.57
C LYS A 91 3.18 37.26 3.43
N GLN A 92 2.44 36.30 4.01
CA GLN A 92 2.79 34.88 3.98
C GLN A 92 2.82 34.34 2.55
N LYS A 93 3.75 33.42 2.29
CA LYS A 93 3.88 32.73 1.00
C LYS A 93 3.57 31.25 1.18
N VAL A 94 2.62 30.74 0.40
CA VAL A 94 2.19 29.34 0.46
C VAL A 94 2.46 28.65 -0.87
N ILE A 95 3.09 27.49 -0.82
CA ILE A 95 3.16 26.56 -1.96
C ILE A 95 2.21 25.40 -1.68
N VAL A 96 1.34 25.09 -2.65
CA VAL A 96 0.49 23.90 -2.62
C VAL A 96 0.92 22.97 -3.75
N VAL A 97 1.16 21.71 -3.40
CA VAL A 97 1.66 20.67 -4.30
C VAL A 97 0.61 19.58 -4.41
N SER A 98 0.31 19.14 -5.63
CA SER A 98 -0.54 17.97 -5.89
C SER A 98 0.10 17.07 -6.96
N TYR A 99 -0.27 15.79 -7.00
CA TYR A 99 0.37 14.85 -7.95
C TYR A 99 0.06 15.17 -9.42
N SER A 100 -1.09 15.77 -9.75
CA SER A 100 -1.49 16.10 -11.11
C SER A 100 -1.70 17.60 -11.33
N LYS A 101 -1.52 18.04 -12.57
CA LYS A 101 -1.80 19.42 -12.99
C LYS A 101 -3.28 19.75 -12.89
N ASP A 102 -4.15 18.80 -13.17
CA ASP A 102 -5.60 19.02 -13.12
C ASP A 102 -6.09 19.25 -11.69
N LEU A 103 -5.65 18.43 -10.73
CA LEU A 103 -5.97 18.64 -9.32
C LEU A 103 -5.39 19.96 -8.79
N ALA A 104 -4.14 20.27 -9.16
CA ALA A 104 -3.53 21.55 -8.84
C ALA A 104 -4.39 22.74 -9.36
N ARG A 105 -4.91 22.64 -10.58
CA ARG A 105 -5.79 23.67 -11.16
C ARG A 105 -7.11 23.77 -10.41
N GLU A 106 -7.78 22.65 -10.12
CA GLU A 106 -9.04 22.61 -9.37
C GLU A 106 -8.90 23.23 -7.97
N HIS A 107 -7.84 22.88 -7.24
CA HIS A 107 -7.54 23.48 -5.95
C HIS A 107 -7.22 24.98 -6.09
N GLY A 108 -6.60 25.38 -7.19
CA GLY A 108 -6.39 26.76 -7.63
C GLY A 108 -7.70 27.55 -7.72
N GLU A 109 -8.66 26.99 -8.46
CA GLU A 109 -9.96 27.59 -8.74
C GLU A 109 -10.80 27.73 -7.47
N LEU A 110 -10.88 26.68 -6.63
CA LEU A 110 -11.60 26.72 -5.36
C LEU A 110 -11.04 27.78 -4.41
N PHE A 111 -9.72 27.86 -4.28
CA PHE A 111 -9.07 28.90 -3.50
C PHE A 111 -9.41 30.29 -4.03
N ARG A 112 -9.30 30.51 -5.34
CA ARG A 112 -9.62 31.81 -5.96
C ARG A 112 -11.08 32.20 -5.75
N LYS A 113 -12.00 31.25 -5.91
CA LYS A 113 -13.44 31.41 -5.62
C LYS A 113 -13.66 31.87 -4.19
N LEU A 114 -12.98 31.24 -3.22
CA LEU A 114 -13.05 31.63 -1.81
C LEU A 114 -12.50 33.04 -1.58
N VAL A 115 -11.26 33.32 -1.96
CA VAL A 115 -10.60 34.59 -1.61
C VAL A 115 -11.14 35.81 -2.35
N THR A 116 -11.90 35.61 -3.42
CA THR A 116 -12.63 36.68 -4.12
C THR A 116 -14.09 36.82 -3.67
N SER A 117 -14.59 35.93 -2.83
CA SER A 117 -15.97 35.97 -2.36
C SER A 117 -16.25 37.17 -1.44
N PRO A 118 -17.49 37.71 -1.43
CA PRO A 118 -17.89 38.75 -0.49
C PRO A 118 -17.73 38.32 0.97
N GLN A 119 -17.99 37.04 1.25
CA GLN A 119 -17.88 36.49 2.59
C GLN A 119 -16.44 36.48 3.10
N TYR A 120 -15.49 36.07 2.26
CA TYR A 120 -14.07 36.13 2.61
C TYR A 120 -13.60 37.56 2.85
N ARG A 121 -13.99 38.52 1.99
CA ARG A 121 -13.66 39.95 2.16
C ARG A 121 -14.24 40.53 3.46
N ARG A 122 -15.44 40.09 3.87
CA ARG A 122 -16.02 40.47 5.17
C ARG A 122 -15.18 39.94 6.33
N VAL A 123 -14.75 38.69 6.25
CA VAL A 123 -13.93 38.05 7.29
C VAL A 123 -12.53 38.63 7.30
N PHE A 124 -11.89 38.89 6.18
CA PHE A 124 -10.53 39.43 6.11
C PHE A 124 -10.51 40.71 5.26
N PRO A 125 -10.90 41.87 5.83
CA PRO A 125 -11.06 43.11 5.09
C PRO A 125 -9.73 43.77 4.71
N ASP A 126 -8.60 43.31 5.24
CA ASP A 126 -7.27 43.90 5.00
C ASP A 126 -6.55 43.26 3.81
N ILE A 127 -6.95 42.05 3.40
CA ILE A 127 -6.33 41.38 2.26
C ILE A 127 -6.70 42.08 0.95
N ARG A 128 -5.68 42.36 0.14
CA ARG A 128 -5.82 42.94 -1.20
C ARG A 128 -5.07 42.05 -2.16
N LEU A 129 -5.77 41.53 -3.17
CA LEU A 129 -5.16 40.72 -4.22
C LEU A 129 -4.54 41.63 -5.28
N ASP A 130 -3.36 41.26 -5.79
CA ASP A 130 -2.73 41.96 -6.90
C ASP A 130 -3.49 41.65 -8.20
N PRO A 131 -4.13 42.64 -8.85
CA PRO A 131 -4.89 42.41 -10.07
C PRO A 131 -4.03 41.90 -11.24
N LYS A 132 -2.71 42.18 -11.24
CA LYS A 132 -1.79 41.71 -12.29
C LYS A 132 -1.36 40.25 -12.10
N HIS A 133 -1.47 39.73 -10.87
CA HIS A 133 -1.02 38.40 -10.49
C HIS A 133 -2.12 37.63 -9.73
N ASN A 134 -3.31 37.58 -10.32
CA ASN A 134 -4.45 36.81 -9.83
C ASN A 134 -4.82 35.70 -10.83
N ARG A 135 -3.92 34.73 -11.00
CA ARG A 135 -4.11 33.56 -11.86
C ARG A 135 -4.43 32.33 -11.01
N VAL A 136 -5.03 31.31 -11.61
CA VAL A 136 -5.40 30.06 -10.92
C VAL A 136 -4.19 29.40 -10.23
N GLU A 137 -3.07 29.33 -10.93
CA GLU A 137 -1.83 28.71 -10.44
C GLU A 137 -1.04 29.63 -9.50
N HIS A 138 -1.31 30.94 -9.49
CA HIS A 138 -0.55 31.91 -8.72
C HIS A 138 -1.38 33.15 -8.40
N VAL A 139 -1.75 33.27 -7.12
CA VAL A 139 -2.44 34.43 -6.56
C VAL A 139 -1.47 35.17 -5.65
N LYS A 140 -1.22 36.45 -5.92
CA LYS A 140 -0.42 37.32 -5.05
C LYS A 140 -1.30 38.32 -4.30
N THR A 141 -0.84 38.70 -3.11
CA THR A 141 -1.37 39.85 -2.39
C THR A 141 -0.56 41.10 -2.74
N THR A 142 -1.12 42.29 -2.56
CA THR A 142 -0.37 43.55 -2.71
C THR A 142 0.67 43.74 -1.60
N ALA A 143 0.65 42.91 -0.56
CA ALA A 143 1.63 42.91 0.53
C ALA A 143 2.85 42.01 0.24
N GLY A 144 2.92 41.38 -0.94
CA GLY A 144 4.06 40.56 -1.37
C GLY A 144 3.99 39.08 -0.99
N GLY A 145 2.93 38.66 -0.28
CA GLY A 145 2.61 37.26 -0.05
C GLY A 145 1.78 36.66 -1.17
N GLY A 146 1.26 35.45 -0.96
CA GLY A 146 0.41 34.78 -1.93
C GLY A 146 0.42 33.27 -1.83
N ARG A 147 -0.28 32.64 -2.77
CA ARG A 147 -0.34 31.18 -2.94
C ARG A 147 0.08 30.82 -4.36
N LYS A 148 0.98 29.85 -4.48
CA LYS A 148 1.37 29.22 -5.74
C LYS A 148 1.00 27.74 -5.71
N THR A 149 0.33 27.25 -6.74
CA THR A 149 0.05 25.83 -6.91
C THR A 149 1.00 25.23 -7.94
N VAL A 150 1.53 24.04 -7.64
CA VAL A 150 2.45 23.31 -8.51
C VAL A 150 2.08 21.83 -8.56
N SER A 151 2.42 21.16 -9.66
CA SER A 151 2.38 19.70 -9.75
C SER A 151 3.77 19.11 -9.60
N ILE A 152 3.84 17.80 -9.43
CA ILE A 152 5.10 17.05 -9.59
C ILE A 152 5.69 17.34 -10.99
N GLY A 153 7.01 17.51 -11.05
CA GLY A 153 7.73 17.92 -12.26
C GLY A 153 7.51 19.38 -12.69
N GLY A 154 6.62 20.12 -12.01
CA GLY A 154 6.39 21.54 -12.23
C GLY A 154 7.52 22.40 -11.67
N SER A 155 7.88 23.47 -12.38
CA SER A 155 8.93 24.38 -11.93
C SER A 155 8.48 25.22 -10.72
N VAL A 156 9.13 24.98 -9.58
CA VAL A 156 8.97 25.76 -8.34
C VAL A 156 9.95 26.94 -8.27
N THR A 157 10.71 27.23 -9.34
CA THR A 157 11.78 28.24 -9.30
C THR A 157 11.27 29.65 -9.00
N GLY A 158 12.08 30.40 -8.23
CA GLY A 158 11.85 31.83 -7.94
C GLY A 158 10.76 32.15 -6.91
N PHE A 159 10.04 31.17 -6.36
CA PHE A 159 9.03 31.38 -5.32
C PHE A 159 9.40 30.57 -4.06
N GLY A 160 9.72 31.27 -2.97
CA GLY A 160 9.91 30.64 -1.66
C GLY A 160 8.62 30.63 -0.85
N ALA A 161 8.57 29.82 0.21
CA ALA A 161 7.37 29.57 1.01
C ALA A 161 7.64 29.63 2.52
N ASP A 162 6.65 30.13 3.25
CA ASP A 162 6.55 30.05 4.71
C ASP A 162 5.73 28.82 5.14
N LEU A 163 4.90 28.31 4.23
CA LEU A 163 4.12 27.08 4.36
C LEU A 163 4.13 26.31 3.03
N ILE A 164 4.50 25.03 3.09
CA ILE A 164 4.34 24.08 1.98
C ILE A 164 3.23 23.10 2.35
N ILE A 165 2.27 22.92 1.45
CA ILE A 165 1.16 21.98 1.59
C ILE A 165 1.31 20.92 0.49
N ILE A 166 1.36 19.66 0.88
CA ILE A 166 1.46 18.51 -0.01
C ILE A 166 0.15 17.74 0.09
N ASP A 167 -0.66 17.81 -0.95
CA ASP A 167 -2.00 17.22 -1.00
C ASP A 167 -2.06 16.12 -2.05
N ASP A 168 -2.16 14.88 -1.57
CA ASP A 168 -2.07 13.64 -2.35
C ASP A 168 -0.89 13.67 -3.36
N LEU A 169 0.32 13.29 -2.93
CA LEU A 169 1.50 13.31 -3.81
C LEU A 169 1.61 12.06 -4.71
N GLY A 170 0.93 10.97 -4.37
CA GLY A 170 1.04 9.69 -5.10
C GLY A 170 -0.17 9.37 -5.97
N LYS A 171 0.07 8.88 -7.19
CA LYS A 171 -0.94 8.17 -7.98
C LYS A 171 -1.09 6.73 -7.48
N PRO A 172 -2.30 6.27 -7.12
CA PRO A 172 -2.52 4.89 -6.65
C PRO A 172 -2.00 3.83 -7.63
N SER A 173 -2.22 4.01 -8.94
CA SER A 173 -1.81 3.06 -9.98
C SER A 173 -0.29 2.89 -10.12
N GLU A 174 0.48 3.90 -9.70
CA GLU A 174 1.94 3.93 -9.85
C GLU A 174 2.67 3.52 -8.56
N MET A 175 1.97 3.40 -7.42
CA MET A 175 2.60 3.17 -6.11
C MET A 175 3.33 1.83 -5.98
N ARG A 176 3.01 0.85 -6.82
CA ARG A 176 3.73 -0.42 -6.90
C ARG A 176 5.17 -0.26 -7.43
N HIS A 177 5.45 0.81 -8.18
CA HIS A 177 6.77 1.03 -8.78
C HIS A 177 7.69 1.73 -7.78
N GLU A 178 8.78 1.08 -7.39
CA GLU A 178 9.78 1.65 -6.47
C GLU A 178 10.41 2.92 -7.02
N THR A 179 10.70 2.96 -8.31
CA THR A 179 11.26 4.14 -9.00
C THR A 179 10.36 5.36 -8.86
N TYR A 180 9.04 5.18 -9.00
CA TYR A 180 8.08 6.26 -8.81
C TYR A 180 8.03 6.73 -7.34
N ARG A 181 8.03 5.80 -6.38
CA ARG A 181 8.11 6.15 -4.95
C ARG A 181 9.38 6.95 -4.64
N GLN A 182 10.52 6.56 -5.21
CA GLN A 182 11.77 7.28 -5.05
C GLN A 182 11.72 8.68 -5.69
N GLU A 183 11.10 8.83 -6.87
CA GLU A 183 10.88 10.14 -7.50
C GLU A 183 10.11 11.10 -6.59
N LEU A 184 9.08 10.62 -5.88
CA LEU A 184 8.33 11.44 -4.93
C LEU A 184 9.19 11.93 -3.76
N ARG A 185 10.06 11.06 -3.25
CA ARG A 185 10.99 11.39 -2.15
C ARG A 185 12.03 12.42 -2.60
N ASP A 186 12.63 12.19 -3.76
CA ASP A 186 13.62 13.10 -4.35
C ASP A 186 13.01 14.47 -4.63
N TYR A 187 11.77 14.50 -5.16
CA TYR A 187 11.04 15.75 -5.36
C TYR A 187 10.84 16.51 -4.04
N PHE A 188 10.50 15.81 -2.95
CA PHE A 188 10.38 16.43 -1.64
C PHE A 188 11.71 16.99 -1.13
N ASP A 189 12.75 16.16 -1.03
CA ASP A 189 14.02 16.57 -0.40
C ASP A 189 14.80 17.59 -1.23
N GLN A 190 14.84 17.41 -2.54
CA GLN A 190 15.67 18.23 -3.43
C GLN A 190 14.93 19.47 -3.90
N THR A 191 13.62 19.37 -4.16
CA THR A 191 12.85 20.46 -4.79
C THR A 191 11.96 21.23 -3.81
N LEU A 192 11.18 20.57 -2.96
CA LEU A 192 10.23 21.25 -2.08
C LEU A 192 10.90 21.80 -0.82
N PHE A 193 11.68 20.97 -0.13
CA PHE A 193 12.28 21.34 1.16
C PHE A 193 13.20 22.56 1.05
N SER A 194 13.89 22.71 -0.08
CA SER A 194 14.76 23.87 -0.38
C SER A 194 13.99 25.19 -0.60
N ARG A 195 12.66 25.15 -0.72
CA ARG A 195 11.81 26.34 -0.96
C ARG A 195 11.37 27.04 0.30
N LEU A 196 11.57 26.44 1.48
CA LEU A 196 11.28 27.12 2.73
C LEU A 196 12.15 28.39 2.85
N ASN A 197 11.51 29.55 3.04
CA ASN A 197 12.20 30.84 3.17
C ASN A 197 13.16 30.82 4.38
N ASP A 198 12.68 30.28 5.49
CA ASP A 198 13.48 30.01 6.69
C ASP A 198 13.24 28.55 7.11
N LYS A 199 14.31 27.76 7.18
CA LYS A 199 14.21 26.33 7.54
C LYS A 199 13.87 26.12 9.02
N ARG A 200 14.09 27.13 9.88
CA ARG A 200 13.79 27.06 11.33
C ARG A 200 12.31 27.29 11.63
N SER A 201 11.65 28.15 10.87
CA SER A 201 10.25 28.56 11.11
C SER A 201 9.28 28.13 10.01
N GLY A 202 9.79 27.75 8.84
CA GLY A 202 9.01 27.26 7.72
C GLY A 202 8.22 26.01 8.10
N ARG A 203 7.00 25.89 7.57
CA ARG A 203 6.05 24.83 7.93
C ARG A 203 5.75 23.92 6.75
N ILE A 204 5.49 22.65 7.03
CA ILE A 204 5.08 21.66 6.04
C ILE A 204 3.86 20.91 6.55
N VAL A 205 2.80 20.88 5.73
CA VAL A 205 1.64 20.03 5.91
C VAL A 205 1.65 19.00 4.78
N SER A 206 1.57 17.72 5.11
CA SER A 206 1.24 16.68 4.15
C SER A 206 -0.11 16.10 4.54
N ILE A 207 -1.05 16.09 3.60
CA ILE A 207 -2.41 15.61 3.80
C ILE A 207 -2.79 14.69 2.65
N GLN A 208 -3.04 13.43 2.94
CA GLN A 208 -3.24 12.42 1.91
C GLN A 208 -3.82 11.13 2.50
N GLN A 209 -4.19 10.20 1.64
CA GLN A 209 -4.48 8.82 2.07
C GLN A 209 -3.21 7.95 1.97
N ARG A 210 -3.13 6.89 2.77
CA ARG A 210 -2.10 5.86 2.57
C ARG A 210 -2.44 4.99 1.36
N LEU A 211 -1.41 4.58 0.62
CA LEU A 211 -1.54 3.81 -0.61
C LEU A 211 -0.67 2.55 -0.62
N HIS A 212 0.47 2.57 0.09
CA HIS A 212 1.44 1.48 0.09
C HIS A 212 2.25 1.51 1.40
N PRO A 213 2.75 0.37 1.92
CA PRO A 213 3.54 0.32 3.14
C PRO A 213 4.73 1.29 3.13
N ASP A 214 5.37 1.41 1.97
CA ASP A 214 6.56 2.25 1.70
C ASP A 214 6.22 3.48 0.81
N ASP A 215 5.02 4.04 0.98
CA ASP A 215 4.58 5.26 0.29
C ASP A 215 5.26 6.55 0.79
N PHE A 216 4.97 7.69 0.15
CA PHE A 216 5.48 8.99 0.58
C PHE A 216 5.09 9.38 2.03
N PRO A 217 3.86 9.12 2.51
CA PRO A 217 3.54 9.20 3.94
C PRO A 217 4.50 8.42 4.84
N ALA A 218 4.77 7.15 4.54
CA ALA A 218 5.67 6.31 5.33
C ALA A 218 7.06 6.95 5.42
N TYR A 219 7.59 7.43 4.29
CA TYR A 219 8.85 8.16 4.23
C TYR A 219 8.89 9.39 5.15
N LEU A 220 7.81 10.18 5.22
CA LEU A 220 7.75 11.34 6.12
C LEU A 220 7.69 10.94 7.59
N LEU A 221 6.97 9.86 7.91
CA LEU A 221 6.83 9.34 9.28
C LEU A 221 8.15 8.74 9.78
N GLU A 222 8.89 8.03 8.92
CA GLU A 222 10.22 7.46 9.25
C GLU A 222 11.25 8.52 9.63
N LYS A 223 11.14 9.74 9.10
CA LYS A 223 12.00 10.87 9.52
C LYS A 223 11.77 11.26 10.99
N GLY A 224 10.66 10.85 11.61
CA GLY A 224 10.35 11.12 13.03
C GLY A 224 10.14 12.60 13.37
N THR A 225 9.97 13.47 12.38
CA THR A 225 9.84 14.93 12.58
C THR A 225 8.41 15.45 12.43
N PHE A 226 7.50 14.65 11.87
CA PHE A 226 6.12 15.03 11.62
C PHE A 226 5.22 14.56 12.76
N GLU A 227 4.42 15.49 13.28
CA GLU A 227 3.24 15.14 14.08
C GLU A 227 2.23 14.46 13.15
N HIS A 228 1.63 13.34 13.56
CA HIS A 228 0.74 12.55 12.72
C HIS A 228 -0.68 12.53 13.28
N LEU A 229 -1.63 13.08 12.52
CA LEU A 229 -3.05 12.89 12.74
C LEU A 229 -3.54 11.78 11.80
N CYS A 230 -3.70 10.57 12.33
CA CYS A 230 -4.26 9.43 11.62
C CYS A 230 -5.76 9.31 11.91
N LEU A 231 -6.60 9.24 10.86
CA LEU A 231 -8.06 9.20 10.97
C LEU A 231 -8.60 8.00 10.16
N PRO A 232 -8.55 6.77 10.70
CA PRO A 232 -9.08 5.60 10.02
C PRO A 232 -10.61 5.61 10.02
N SER A 233 -11.23 5.13 8.93
CA SER A 233 -12.71 5.07 8.81
C SER A 233 -13.37 4.24 9.90
N ILE A 234 -12.67 3.23 10.43
CA ILE A 234 -13.10 2.39 11.56
C ILE A 234 -11.96 2.43 12.58
N ALA A 235 -12.24 2.65 13.87
CA ALA A 235 -11.18 2.64 14.87
C ALA A 235 -10.73 1.19 15.14
N GLU A 236 -9.44 0.89 15.00
CA GLU A 236 -8.87 -0.42 15.34
C GLU A 236 -8.52 -0.51 16.84
N ILE A 237 -8.14 0.63 17.43
CA ILE A 237 -7.76 0.77 18.84
C ILE A 237 -8.50 1.95 19.47
N PRO A 238 -8.52 2.07 20.81
CA PRO A 238 -9.02 3.29 21.45
C PRO A 238 -8.21 4.53 21.02
N GLU A 239 -8.89 5.59 20.64
CA GLU A 239 -8.29 6.85 20.20
C GLU A 239 -8.85 8.02 20.99
N ALA A 240 -7.99 9.00 21.32
CA ALA A 240 -8.37 10.27 21.93
C ALA A 240 -7.79 11.41 21.08
N ILE A 241 -8.60 11.94 20.17
CA ILE A 241 -8.16 12.94 19.19
C ILE A 241 -8.46 14.34 19.72
N GLN A 242 -7.45 15.20 19.77
CA GLN A 242 -7.61 16.55 20.33
C GLN A 242 -8.49 17.46 19.45
N LEU A 243 -9.40 18.20 20.09
CA LEU A 243 -10.25 19.23 19.50
C LEU A 243 -9.93 20.61 20.11
N TYR A 244 -10.67 21.64 19.68
CA TYR A 244 -10.56 22.96 20.28
C TYR A 244 -10.95 22.97 21.77
N ASN A 245 -10.42 23.96 22.50
CA ASN A 245 -10.77 24.24 23.90
C ASN A 245 -10.52 23.06 24.87
N GLY A 246 -9.54 22.21 24.57
CA GLY A 246 -9.19 21.07 25.43
C GLY A 246 -10.19 19.91 25.39
N ARG A 247 -11.15 19.93 24.47
CA ARG A 247 -12.03 18.79 24.21
C ARG A 247 -11.28 17.68 23.46
N PHE A 248 -11.79 16.47 23.56
CA PHE A 248 -11.31 15.31 22.83
C PHE A 248 -12.47 14.63 22.10
N PHE A 249 -12.17 14.07 20.92
CA PHE A 249 -13.02 13.10 20.23
C PHE A 249 -12.50 11.71 20.58
N GLU A 250 -13.24 11.04 21.46
CA GLU A 250 -12.92 9.68 21.88
C GLU A 250 -13.59 8.67 20.97
N ARG A 251 -12.82 7.66 20.55
CA ARG A 251 -13.30 6.54 19.75
C ARG A 251 -12.88 5.23 20.41
N LYS A 252 -13.81 4.29 20.46
CA LYS A 252 -13.57 2.90 20.87
C LYS A 252 -13.33 2.05 19.62
N PRO A 253 -12.70 0.87 19.75
CA PRO A 253 -12.61 -0.09 18.66
C PRO A 253 -13.97 -0.33 18.00
N ASN A 254 -14.00 -0.30 16.67
CA ASN A 254 -15.16 -0.37 15.78
C ASN A 254 -16.00 0.92 15.63
N ASP A 255 -15.67 2.02 16.32
CA ASP A 255 -16.36 3.28 16.08
C ASP A 255 -16.03 3.83 14.69
N LEU A 256 -17.07 4.25 13.96
CA LEU A 256 -16.93 4.81 12.62
C LEU A 256 -16.51 6.29 12.69
N LEU A 257 -15.68 6.73 11.74
CA LEU A 257 -15.23 8.12 11.68
C LEU A 257 -16.37 9.08 11.33
N ASN A 258 -17.29 8.66 10.45
CA ASN A 258 -18.45 9.44 10.04
C ASN A 258 -19.67 8.52 9.74
N PRO A 259 -20.37 8.03 10.77
CA PRO A 259 -21.49 7.08 10.59
C PRO A 259 -22.63 7.61 9.72
N GLU A 260 -22.88 8.92 9.72
CA GLU A 260 -23.95 9.55 8.91
C GLU A 260 -23.68 9.44 7.42
N ARG A 261 -22.41 9.50 7.02
CA ARG A 261 -21.99 9.48 5.61
C ARG A 261 -21.54 8.11 5.14
N GLU A 262 -20.82 7.40 6.00
CA GLU A 262 -20.24 6.10 5.74
C GLU A 262 -20.65 5.13 6.86
N PRO A 263 -21.91 4.67 6.88
CA PRO A 263 -22.34 3.63 7.81
C PRO A 263 -21.59 2.32 7.54
N GLN A 264 -21.57 1.42 8.54
CA GLN A 264 -20.84 0.15 8.47
C GLN A 264 -21.15 -0.64 7.19
N SER A 265 -22.44 -0.73 6.82
CA SER A 265 -22.87 -1.44 5.60
C SER A 265 -22.27 -0.88 4.31
N LEU A 266 -22.07 0.45 4.23
CA LEU A 266 -21.41 1.07 3.08
C LEU A 266 -19.90 0.81 3.11
N LEU A 267 -19.27 0.85 4.28
CA LEU A 267 -17.84 0.51 4.41
C LEU A 267 -17.55 -0.95 4.04
N ASP A 268 -18.45 -1.87 4.39
CA ASP A 268 -18.37 -3.28 4.00
C ASP A 268 -18.51 -3.45 2.49
N GLN A 269 -19.45 -2.73 1.86
CA GLN A 269 -19.59 -2.70 0.40
C GLN A 269 -18.35 -2.15 -0.29
N ILE A 270 -17.84 -1.00 0.19
CA ILE A 270 -16.61 -0.41 -0.34
C ILE A 270 -15.45 -1.41 -0.22
N ARG A 271 -15.30 -2.08 0.93
CA ARG A 271 -14.27 -3.10 1.14
C ARG A 271 -14.38 -4.25 0.13
N ALA A 272 -15.59 -4.71 -0.16
CA ALA A 272 -15.83 -5.74 -1.16
C ALA A 272 -15.50 -5.26 -2.59
N ASP A 273 -15.82 -4.02 -2.92
CA ASP A 273 -15.65 -3.46 -4.27
C ASP A 273 -14.19 -3.16 -4.61
N ILE A 274 -13.44 -2.53 -3.69
CA ILE A 274 -12.04 -2.12 -3.94
C ILE A 274 -11.02 -3.17 -3.48
N GLY A 275 -11.47 -4.17 -2.74
CA GLY A 275 -10.65 -5.20 -2.13
C GLY A 275 -10.05 -4.81 -0.77
N THR A 276 -9.79 -5.83 0.06
CA THR A 276 -9.32 -5.68 1.44
C THR A 276 -8.03 -4.86 1.55
N TYR A 277 -7.04 -5.11 0.68
CA TYR A 277 -5.78 -4.38 0.72
C TYR A 277 -5.97 -2.87 0.47
N ALA A 278 -6.70 -2.51 -0.59
CA ALA A 278 -6.94 -1.10 -0.90
C ALA A 278 -7.80 -0.43 0.17
N PHE A 279 -8.75 -1.16 0.78
CA PHE A 279 -9.50 -0.66 1.94
C PHE A 279 -8.60 -0.43 3.15
N GLN A 280 -7.74 -1.39 3.49
CA GLN A 280 -6.83 -1.29 4.63
C GLN A 280 -5.82 -0.15 4.45
N ALA A 281 -5.31 0.06 3.23
CA ALA A 281 -4.47 1.20 2.91
C ALA A 281 -5.27 2.52 2.95
N GLN A 282 -6.31 2.66 2.12
CA GLN A 282 -6.94 3.95 1.85
C GLN A 282 -7.98 4.38 2.88
N TYR A 283 -8.62 3.45 3.58
CA TYR A 283 -9.67 3.73 4.58
C TYR A 283 -9.14 3.56 6.00
N GLN A 284 -8.40 2.49 6.28
CA GLN A 284 -7.80 2.28 7.60
C GLN A 284 -6.46 3.00 7.81
N GLN A 285 -5.89 3.62 6.76
CA GLN A 285 -4.58 4.30 6.82
C GLN A 285 -3.44 3.40 7.32
N ASN A 286 -3.58 2.08 7.16
CA ASN A 286 -2.69 1.08 7.71
C ASN A 286 -2.31 0.07 6.62
N PRO A 287 -1.62 0.48 5.55
CA PRO A 287 -1.21 -0.45 4.51
C PRO A 287 -0.29 -1.51 5.11
N GLN A 288 -0.81 -2.72 5.33
CA GLN A 288 -0.04 -3.84 5.83
C GLN A 288 0.59 -4.60 4.66
N THR A 289 1.82 -5.07 4.88
CA THR A 289 2.40 -6.11 4.03
C THR A 289 1.81 -7.45 4.48
N GLY A 290 1.08 -8.15 3.60
CA GLY A 290 0.81 -9.58 3.84
C GLY A 290 -0.63 -10.07 4.02
N GLU A 291 -1.64 -9.42 3.43
CA GLU A 291 -2.84 -10.16 3.01
C GLU A 291 -3.08 -9.91 1.52
N SER A 292 -2.55 -10.80 0.70
CA SER A 292 -3.01 -10.92 -0.68
C SER A 292 -4.52 -11.20 -0.68
N ALA A 293 -5.25 -10.70 -1.69
CA ALA A 293 -6.65 -11.08 -1.89
C ALA A 293 -6.84 -12.59 -2.16
N TYR A 294 -5.75 -13.36 -2.30
CA TYR A 294 -5.74 -14.71 -2.82
C TYR A 294 -5.52 -15.79 -1.75
N LEU A 295 -4.66 -15.53 -0.75
CA LEU A 295 -4.27 -16.46 0.31
C LEU A 295 -4.15 -15.72 1.65
N GLY A 296 -4.89 -16.18 2.65
CA GLY A 296 -4.76 -15.75 4.05
C GLY A 296 -4.04 -16.81 4.91
N MET A 297 -3.70 -16.44 6.14
CA MET A 297 -3.03 -17.37 7.08
C MET A 297 -3.87 -18.62 7.38
N GLY A 298 -5.21 -18.48 7.43
CA GLY A 298 -6.14 -19.59 7.65
C GLY A 298 -6.26 -20.58 6.49
N ASP A 299 -5.75 -20.21 5.30
CA ASP A 299 -5.75 -21.07 4.11
C ASP A 299 -4.53 -22.02 4.08
N LEU A 300 -3.51 -21.75 4.92
CA LEU A 300 -2.29 -22.54 4.98
C LEU A 300 -2.47 -23.74 5.93
N HIS A 301 -2.02 -24.91 5.49
CA HIS A 301 -2.04 -26.11 6.32
C HIS A 301 -0.70 -26.25 7.04
N LEU A 302 -0.71 -25.95 8.33
CA LEU A 302 0.48 -25.81 9.16
C LEU A 302 0.61 -26.98 10.14
N VAL A 303 1.84 -27.45 10.34
CA VAL A 303 2.18 -28.44 11.38
C VAL A 303 3.34 -27.92 12.22
N GLU A 304 3.41 -28.29 13.50
CA GLU A 304 4.49 -27.81 14.36
C GLU A 304 5.85 -28.36 13.92
N SER A 305 5.95 -29.67 13.70
CA SER A 305 7.16 -30.36 13.29
C SER A 305 6.91 -31.31 12.13
N LEU A 306 7.95 -31.53 11.30
CA LEU A 306 7.91 -32.56 10.26
C LEU A 306 7.91 -33.97 10.86
N PRO A 307 7.23 -34.94 10.23
CA PRO A 307 7.39 -36.36 10.55
C PRO A 307 8.79 -36.86 10.15
N ASP A 308 9.13 -38.08 10.59
CA ASP A 308 10.41 -38.70 10.27
C ASP A 308 10.65 -38.78 8.76
N GLU A 309 11.89 -38.51 8.33
CA GLU A 309 12.23 -38.44 6.90
C GLU A 309 11.97 -39.74 6.13
N CYS A 310 11.92 -40.88 6.83
CA CYS A 310 11.66 -42.20 6.24
C CYS A 310 10.24 -42.33 5.67
N VAL A 311 9.31 -41.44 6.07
CA VAL A 311 7.92 -41.47 5.63
C VAL A 311 7.74 -40.84 4.24
N PHE A 312 8.72 -40.05 3.78
CA PHE A 312 8.67 -39.42 2.47
C PHE A 312 9.19 -40.35 1.38
N VAL A 313 8.27 -40.88 0.57
CA VAL A 313 8.59 -41.86 -0.48
C VAL A 313 9.05 -41.22 -1.80
N ARG A 314 8.82 -39.92 -1.99
CA ARG A 314 9.31 -39.14 -3.12
C ARG A 314 9.82 -37.79 -2.63
N ARG A 315 10.88 -37.28 -3.24
CA ARG A 315 11.44 -35.96 -2.95
C ARG A 315 11.72 -35.19 -4.23
N VAL A 316 11.23 -33.96 -4.27
CA VAL A 316 11.35 -33.08 -5.44
C VAL A 316 11.89 -31.73 -5.02
N GLN A 317 12.82 -31.20 -5.80
CA GLN A 317 13.37 -29.87 -5.63
C GLN A 317 12.90 -28.96 -6.75
N SER A 318 12.48 -27.75 -6.41
CA SER A 318 12.13 -26.72 -7.37
C SER A 318 13.03 -25.52 -7.18
N TRP A 319 13.77 -25.19 -8.23
CA TRP A 319 14.74 -24.11 -8.24
C TRP A 319 14.25 -22.94 -9.06
N ASP A 320 14.33 -21.75 -8.45
CA ASP A 320 14.26 -20.47 -9.11
C ASP A 320 15.65 -19.82 -9.11
N MET A 321 16.14 -19.43 -10.29
CA MET A 321 17.55 -19.09 -10.52
C MET A 321 17.68 -17.63 -10.95
N ALA A 322 18.28 -16.81 -10.08
CA ALA A 322 18.59 -15.42 -10.36
C ALA A 322 19.81 -15.25 -11.28
N ALA A 323 19.75 -14.29 -12.21
CA ALA A 323 20.76 -14.06 -13.24
C ALA A 323 21.84 -13.01 -12.91
N SER A 324 21.90 -12.46 -11.68
CA SER A 324 22.79 -11.34 -11.37
C SER A 324 23.67 -11.54 -10.13
N ASP A 325 24.85 -10.94 -10.16
CA ASP A 325 25.97 -11.07 -9.21
C ASP A 325 26.28 -9.76 -8.44
N GLY A 326 25.26 -8.93 -8.21
CA GLY A 326 25.37 -7.67 -7.45
C GLY A 326 24.71 -7.68 -6.06
N PRO A 327 24.99 -6.71 -5.17
CA PRO A 327 24.36 -6.59 -3.85
C PRO A 327 22.84 -6.31 -3.87
N ARG A 328 22.28 -6.07 -5.07
CA ARG A 328 20.84 -5.97 -5.37
C ARG A 328 20.32 -7.15 -6.21
N SER A 329 21.08 -8.25 -6.31
CA SER A 329 20.63 -9.41 -7.09
C SER A 329 19.46 -10.14 -6.44
N ASP A 330 18.62 -10.69 -7.32
CA ASP A 330 17.55 -11.61 -6.97
C ASP A 330 18.13 -12.87 -6.32
N TYR A 331 17.33 -13.54 -5.50
CA TYR A 331 17.84 -14.71 -4.77
C TYR A 331 17.75 -15.96 -5.65
N THR A 332 18.75 -16.83 -5.54
CA THR A 332 18.57 -18.23 -5.96
C THR A 332 17.86 -18.96 -4.84
N VAL A 333 16.71 -19.57 -5.15
CA VAL A 333 15.87 -20.29 -4.21
C VAL A 333 15.70 -21.74 -4.62
N CYS A 334 15.76 -22.64 -3.64
CA CYS A 334 15.36 -24.04 -3.77
C CYS A 334 14.34 -24.39 -2.69
N LEU A 335 13.17 -24.86 -3.13
CA LEU A 335 12.19 -25.49 -2.26
C LEU A 335 12.29 -27.01 -2.39
N THR A 336 12.43 -27.72 -1.27
CA THR A 336 12.47 -29.18 -1.21
C THR A 336 11.15 -29.72 -0.66
N PHE A 337 10.48 -30.57 -1.44
CA PHE A 337 9.20 -31.18 -1.08
C PHE A 337 9.32 -32.69 -0.90
N GLY A 338 8.58 -33.25 0.05
CA GLY A 338 8.47 -34.68 0.32
C GLY A 338 7.03 -35.19 0.19
N TRP A 339 6.81 -36.32 -0.48
CA TRP A 339 5.47 -36.92 -0.61
C TRP A 339 5.20 -37.92 0.51
N HIS A 340 4.15 -37.68 1.28
CA HIS A 340 3.68 -38.58 2.33
C HIS A 340 2.59 -39.50 1.77
N ALA A 341 2.95 -40.75 1.45
CA ALA A 341 2.07 -41.67 0.73
C ALA A 341 0.74 -41.98 1.45
N HIS A 342 0.75 -42.03 2.78
CA HIS A 342 -0.46 -42.35 3.56
C HIS A 342 -1.44 -41.18 3.67
N GLU A 343 -0.95 -39.94 3.60
CA GLU A 343 -1.80 -38.74 3.72
C GLU A 343 -2.16 -38.16 2.36
N GLU A 344 -1.46 -38.60 1.32
CA GLU A 344 -1.56 -38.09 -0.04
C GLU A 344 -1.34 -36.56 -0.10
N ARG A 345 -0.31 -36.10 0.62
CA ARG A 345 0.09 -34.69 0.76
C ARG A 345 1.58 -34.49 0.54
N TRP A 346 1.93 -33.30 0.06
CA TRP A 346 3.30 -32.82 -0.04
C TRP A 346 3.66 -32.00 1.19
N TYR A 347 4.85 -32.25 1.74
CA TYR A 347 5.42 -31.53 2.85
C TYR A 347 6.58 -30.66 2.37
N LEU A 348 6.61 -29.38 2.76
CA LEU A 348 7.77 -28.53 2.54
C LEU A 348 8.85 -28.88 3.56
N LEU A 349 9.89 -29.59 3.11
CA LEU A 349 10.96 -30.11 3.97
C LEU A 349 12.01 -29.04 4.28
N ASP A 350 12.36 -28.25 3.27
CA ASP A 350 13.44 -27.26 3.36
C ASP A 350 13.28 -26.12 2.37
N VAL A 351 13.78 -24.95 2.75
CA VAL A 351 13.87 -23.74 1.93
C VAL A 351 15.30 -23.24 1.98
N TYR A 352 16.00 -23.36 0.86
CA TYR A 352 17.33 -22.83 0.69
C TYR A 352 17.27 -21.54 -0.13
N ARG A 353 17.82 -20.46 0.42
CA ARG A 353 17.83 -19.13 -0.20
C ARG A 353 19.21 -18.51 -0.08
N VAL A 354 19.81 -18.13 -1.20
CA VAL A 354 21.15 -17.54 -1.22
C VAL A 354 21.29 -16.53 -2.36
N ARG A 355 22.17 -15.55 -2.18
CA ARG A 355 22.70 -14.75 -3.29
C ARG A 355 24.03 -15.37 -3.67
N SER A 356 24.09 -15.96 -4.85
CA SER A 356 25.22 -16.78 -5.25
C SER A 356 25.60 -16.50 -6.69
N SER A 357 26.90 -16.60 -6.96
CA SER A 357 27.43 -16.72 -8.32
C SER A 357 26.95 -18.00 -9.00
N TYR A 358 27.11 -18.09 -10.33
CA TYR A 358 26.80 -19.30 -11.11
C TYR A 358 27.42 -20.58 -10.51
N THR A 359 28.70 -20.52 -10.16
CA THR A 359 29.45 -21.67 -9.63
C THR A 359 28.91 -22.15 -8.29
N GLU A 360 28.56 -21.21 -7.41
CA GLU A 360 28.01 -21.51 -6.09
C GLU A 360 26.58 -22.07 -6.20
N ALA A 361 25.76 -21.53 -7.11
CA ALA A 361 24.42 -22.06 -7.38
C ALA A 361 24.49 -23.50 -7.91
N ARG A 362 25.37 -23.77 -8.87
CA ARG A 362 25.62 -25.11 -9.41
C ARG A 362 26.02 -26.11 -8.32
N ASP A 363 26.97 -25.74 -7.48
CA ASP A 363 27.45 -26.62 -6.40
C ASP A 363 26.36 -26.84 -5.34
N ALA A 364 25.55 -25.82 -5.05
CA ALA A 364 24.39 -25.93 -4.17
C ALA A 364 23.34 -26.91 -4.71
N VAL A 365 23.05 -26.90 -6.01
CA VAL A 365 22.14 -27.86 -6.65
C VAL A 365 22.59 -29.29 -6.40
N GLN A 366 23.87 -29.59 -6.63
CA GLN A 366 24.40 -30.94 -6.40
C GLN A 366 24.38 -31.33 -4.92
N ARG A 367 24.78 -30.40 -4.04
CA ARG A 367 24.83 -30.62 -2.60
C ARG A 367 23.46 -30.91 -2.02
N LEU A 368 22.46 -30.06 -2.30
CA LEU A 368 21.10 -30.23 -1.78
C LEU A 368 20.41 -31.44 -2.39
N ARG A 369 20.65 -31.76 -3.66
CA ARG A 369 20.15 -33.01 -4.25
C ARG A 369 20.67 -34.22 -3.50
N ARG A 370 21.98 -34.27 -3.20
CA ARG A 370 22.60 -35.41 -2.48
C ARG A 370 22.10 -35.50 -1.04
N GLN A 371 22.02 -34.37 -0.35
CA GLN A 371 21.53 -34.27 1.02
C GLN A 371 20.11 -34.83 1.14
N TRP A 372 19.20 -34.34 0.31
CA TRP A 372 17.80 -34.73 0.35
C TRP A 372 17.46 -35.95 -0.51
N ARG A 373 18.44 -36.54 -1.22
CA ARG A 373 18.22 -37.62 -2.19
C ARG A 373 17.03 -37.32 -3.12
N ALA A 374 17.02 -36.13 -3.70
CA ALA A 374 15.91 -35.69 -4.54
C ALA A 374 15.82 -36.53 -5.83
N ASP A 375 14.63 -37.05 -6.11
CA ASP A 375 14.31 -37.89 -7.26
C ASP A 375 14.12 -37.04 -8.52
N ARG A 376 13.66 -35.80 -8.33
CA ARG A 376 13.48 -34.79 -9.38
C ARG A 376 14.03 -33.45 -8.92
N VAL A 377 14.71 -32.78 -9.83
CA VAL A 377 15.17 -31.40 -9.67
C VAL A 377 14.62 -30.61 -10.85
N LEU A 378 13.70 -29.69 -10.55
CA LEU A 378 13.08 -28.78 -11.50
C LEU A 378 13.89 -27.48 -11.52
N ILE A 379 14.30 -27.05 -12.71
CA ILE A 379 15.01 -25.78 -12.92
C ILE A 379 14.34 -25.07 -14.08
N GLU A 380 14.05 -23.79 -13.92
CA GLU A 380 13.51 -22.96 -15.00
C GLU A 380 14.50 -22.90 -16.18
N SER A 381 14.00 -22.90 -17.41
CA SER A 381 14.79 -22.67 -18.64
C SER A 381 15.20 -21.20 -18.80
N SER A 382 15.83 -20.62 -17.78
CA SER A 382 16.33 -19.24 -17.77
C SER A 382 17.79 -19.18 -18.30
N ALA A 383 18.33 -17.97 -18.45
CA ALA A 383 19.71 -17.75 -18.90
C ALA A 383 20.76 -18.49 -18.03
N MET A 384 20.47 -18.65 -16.74
CA MET A 384 21.31 -19.40 -15.80
C MET A 384 20.92 -20.87 -15.68
N GLY A 385 19.63 -21.18 -15.86
CA GLY A 385 19.11 -22.54 -15.73
C GLY A 385 19.54 -23.48 -16.86
N ILE A 386 19.57 -23.00 -18.11
CA ILE A 386 19.94 -23.82 -19.28
C ILE A 386 21.37 -24.40 -19.15
N PRO A 387 22.42 -23.61 -18.86
CA PRO A 387 23.77 -24.14 -18.70
C PRO A 387 23.90 -25.18 -17.58
N ILE A 388 23.24 -24.94 -16.42
CA ILE A 388 23.24 -25.90 -15.29
C ILE A 388 22.52 -27.19 -15.71
N LEU A 389 21.37 -27.08 -16.37
CA LEU A 389 20.61 -28.24 -16.82
C LEU A 389 21.42 -29.10 -17.81
N ASP A 390 22.11 -28.48 -18.76
CA ASP A 390 22.94 -29.20 -19.73
C ASP A 390 24.09 -29.94 -19.03
N GLU A 391 24.80 -29.29 -18.11
CA GLU A 391 25.88 -29.92 -17.33
C GLU A 391 25.36 -31.08 -16.46
N MET A 392 24.23 -30.90 -15.80
CA MET A 392 23.68 -31.87 -14.84
C MET A 392 23.04 -33.09 -15.52
N ARG A 393 22.47 -32.93 -16.72
CA ARG A 393 21.87 -34.04 -17.50
C ARG A 393 22.88 -35.11 -17.86
N TRP A 394 24.15 -34.74 -18.09
CA TRP A 394 25.23 -35.71 -18.32
C TRP A 394 25.53 -36.57 -17.09
N THR A 395 25.29 -36.04 -15.89
CA THR A 395 25.67 -36.68 -14.62
C THR A 395 24.56 -37.57 -14.05
N ALA A 396 23.29 -37.19 -14.24
CA ALA A 396 22.14 -37.98 -13.79
C ALA A 396 20.94 -37.79 -14.73
N ALA A 397 20.97 -38.48 -15.86
CA ALA A 397 19.89 -38.49 -16.84
C ALA A 397 18.56 -38.88 -16.18
N GLY A 398 17.52 -38.08 -16.41
CA GLY A 398 16.18 -38.29 -15.86
C GLY A 398 15.91 -37.62 -14.50
N VAL A 399 16.91 -37.14 -13.76
CA VAL A 399 16.65 -36.44 -12.48
C VAL A 399 16.38 -34.95 -12.70
N PHE A 400 17.06 -34.33 -13.66
CA PHE A 400 16.98 -32.89 -13.93
C PHE A 400 15.97 -32.58 -15.03
N HIS A 401 14.99 -31.74 -14.73
CA HIS A 401 13.89 -31.36 -15.64
C HIS A 401 13.88 -29.85 -15.85
N ALA A 402 13.75 -29.47 -17.11
CA ALA A 402 13.60 -28.08 -17.51
C ALA A 402 12.13 -27.68 -17.42
N VAL A 403 11.83 -26.52 -16.83
CA VAL A 403 10.47 -25.97 -16.81
C VAL A 403 10.44 -24.68 -17.63
N ASN A 404 9.50 -24.60 -18.57
CA ASN A 404 9.30 -23.40 -19.39
C ASN A 404 8.18 -22.55 -18.80
N VAL A 405 8.50 -21.32 -18.41
CA VAL A 405 7.54 -20.32 -17.94
C VAL A 405 7.14 -19.44 -19.11
N VAL A 406 5.85 -19.44 -19.47
CA VAL A 406 5.32 -18.74 -20.67
C VAL A 406 4.26 -17.68 -20.32
N SER A 407 3.67 -17.76 -19.13
CA SER A 407 2.63 -16.85 -18.65
C SER A 407 3.14 -15.92 -17.55
N SER A 408 2.40 -14.84 -17.27
CA SER A 408 2.75 -13.91 -16.20
C SER A 408 2.75 -14.61 -14.83
N LYS A 409 3.54 -14.09 -13.87
CA LYS A 409 3.66 -14.67 -12.51
C LYS A 409 2.31 -14.76 -11.80
N LEU A 410 1.45 -13.75 -11.96
CA LEU A 410 0.09 -13.72 -11.42
C LEU A 410 -0.82 -14.79 -12.02
N ASP A 411 -0.77 -14.97 -13.35
CA ASP A 411 -1.56 -16.01 -14.03
C ASP A 411 -1.13 -17.43 -13.62
N ARG A 412 0.11 -17.61 -13.16
CA ARG A 412 0.61 -18.87 -12.59
C ARG A 412 0.14 -19.08 -11.15
N PHE A 413 0.10 -18.02 -10.35
CA PHE A 413 -0.20 -18.15 -8.93
C PHE A 413 -1.68 -18.47 -8.66
N ILE A 414 -2.60 -17.76 -9.32
CA ILE A 414 -4.06 -17.87 -9.09
C ILE A 414 -4.55 -19.32 -9.18
N PRO A 415 -4.25 -20.11 -10.23
CA PRO A 415 -4.71 -21.50 -10.34
C PRO A 415 -4.16 -22.45 -9.27
N HIS A 416 -3.08 -22.09 -8.58
CA HIS A 416 -2.45 -22.92 -7.56
C HIS A 416 -2.90 -22.58 -6.14
N THR A 417 -3.63 -21.48 -5.94
CA THR A 417 -4.17 -21.11 -4.64
C THR A 417 -5.18 -22.13 -4.13
N ASP A 418 -6.04 -22.69 -5.00
CA ASP A 418 -6.96 -23.77 -4.65
C ASP A 418 -6.22 -25.04 -4.22
N TRP A 419 -5.09 -25.35 -4.86
CA TRP A 419 -4.26 -26.51 -4.49
C TRP A 419 -3.64 -26.34 -3.10
N ILE A 420 -3.16 -25.14 -2.77
CA ILE A 420 -2.66 -24.82 -1.42
C ILE A 420 -3.79 -24.91 -0.39
N LYS A 421 -4.94 -24.27 -0.67
CA LYS A 421 -6.14 -24.27 0.20
C LYS A 421 -6.70 -25.67 0.47
N SER A 422 -6.61 -26.57 -0.52
CA SER A 422 -7.10 -27.94 -0.40
C SER A 422 -6.32 -28.81 0.59
N GLY A 423 -5.20 -28.31 1.13
CA GLY A 423 -4.36 -29.04 2.08
C GLY A 423 -3.45 -30.07 1.45
N LYS A 424 -3.21 -29.96 0.13
CA LYS A 424 -2.24 -30.80 -0.58
C LYS A 424 -0.79 -30.40 -0.29
N LEU A 425 -0.56 -29.20 0.24
CA LEU A 425 0.73 -28.73 0.75
C LEU A 425 0.66 -28.51 2.27
N VAL A 426 1.61 -29.08 3.00
CA VAL A 426 1.78 -28.92 4.44
C VAL A 426 3.11 -28.22 4.75
N ILE A 427 3.06 -27.23 5.64
CA ILE A 427 4.21 -26.37 5.96
C ILE A 427 4.55 -26.47 7.46
N PRO A 428 5.79 -26.83 7.83
CA PRO A 428 6.22 -26.86 9.23
C PRO A 428 6.49 -25.46 9.79
N THR A 429 6.04 -25.17 11.01
CA THR A 429 6.21 -23.87 11.65
C THR A 429 7.49 -23.76 12.47
N ASN A 430 8.10 -24.87 12.90
CA ASN A 430 9.32 -24.87 13.71
C ASN A 430 10.63 -24.63 12.93
N LYS A 431 10.53 -24.28 11.64
CA LYS A 431 11.69 -24.08 10.77
C LYS A 431 12.12 -22.61 10.75
N PRO A 432 13.43 -22.32 10.72
CA PRO A 432 13.93 -20.94 10.76
C PRO A 432 13.53 -20.11 9.54
N TRP A 433 13.23 -20.75 8.41
CA TRP A 433 12.78 -20.10 7.17
C TRP A 433 11.26 -19.87 7.12
N PHE A 434 10.48 -20.39 8.08
CA PHE A 434 9.03 -20.37 8.03
C PHE A 434 8.45 -18.95 7.94
N ASP A 435 8.90 -18.06 8.83
CA ASP A 435 8.36 -16.68 8.89
C ASP A 435 8.69 -15.88 7.63
N ASP A 436 9.84 -16.11 7.01
CA ASP A 436 10.23 -15.45 5.77
C ASP A 436 9.47 -16.02 4.57
N PHE A 437 9.28 -17.33 4.52
CA PHE A 437 8.48 -18.00 3.50
C PHE A 437 7.01 -17.58 3.56
N ARG A 438 6.38 -17.62 4.75
CA ARG A 438 4.95 -17.25 4.87
C ARG A 438 4.71 -15.79 4.52
N ARG A 439 5.61 -14.88 4.95
CA ARG A 439 5.48 -13.44 4.67
C ARG A 439 5.54 -13.18 3.18
N GLU A 440 6.43 -13.85 2.46
CA GLU A 440 6.52 -13.74 1.00
C GLU A 440 5.28 -14.33 0.31
N LEU A 441 4.85 -15.53 0.73
CA LEU A 441 3.68 -16.20 0.14
C LEU A 441 2.37 -15.43 0.36
N LEU A 442 2.13 -14.89 1.55
CA LEU A 442 0.92 -14.15 1.88
C LEU A 442 0.93 -12.72 1.33
N ALA A 443 2.08 -12.18 0.97
CA ALA A 443 2.21 -10.85 0.40
C ALA A 443 2.19 -10.83 -1.14
N PHE A 444 2.30 -11.98 -1.83
CA PHE A 444 2.28 -12.04 -3.29
C PHE A 444 0.90 -11.69 -3.87
N PRO A 445 0.79 -10.87 -4.94
CA PRO A 445 1.84 -10.40 -5.86
C PRO A 445 2.58 -9.13 -5.40
N ASP A 446 2.20 -8.57 -4.26
CA ASP A 446 2.64 -7.25 -3.81
C ASP A 446 3.96 -7.27 -3.02
N SER A 447 4.61 -8.44 -2.91
CA SER A 447 5.91 -8.61 -2.27
C SER A 447 7.06 -8.17 -3.17
N LEU A 448 8.04 -7.47 -2.61
CA LEU A 448 9.29 -7.09 -3.30
C LEU A 448 10.15 -8.29 -3.72
N LYS A 449 9.89 -9.44 -3.10
CA LYS A 449 10.57 -10.72 -3.33
C LYS A 449 9.50 -11.71 -3.75
N ASP A 450 9.70 -12.39 -4.86
CA ASP A 450 8.79 -13.42 -5.35
C ASP A 450 9.49 -14.74 -5.70
N ASP A 451 10.80 -14.83 -5.48
CA ASP A 451 11.63 -15.99 -5.81
C ASP A 451 11.08 -17.30 -5.18
N GLN A 452 10.62 -17.26 -3.93
CA GLN A 452 10.06 -18.44 -3.25
C GLN A 452 8.69 -18.81 -3.82
N VAL A 453 7.91 -17.82 -4.24
CA VAL A 453 6.59 -18.04 -4.86
C VAL A 453 6.75 -18.59 -6.28
N ASP A 454 7.76 -18.13 -7.02
CA ASP A 454 8.09 -18.65 -8.34
C ASP A 454 8.56 -20.12 -8.27
N ALA A 455 9.42 -20.46 -7.31
CA ALA A 455 9.82 -21.84 -7.07
C ALA A 455 8.62 -22.72 -6.66
N LEU A 456 7.68 -22.20 -5.87
CA LEU A 456 6.48 -22.94 -5.45
C LEU A 456 5.50 -23.17 -6.61
N THR A 457 5.21 -22.14 -7.41
CA THR A 457 4.30 -22.25 -8.56
C THR A 457 4.88 -23.16 -9.63
N GLN A 458 6.19 -23.13 -9.85
CA GLN A 458 6.89 -24.08 -10.72
C GLN A 458 6.65 -25.53 -10.28
N PHE A 459 6.80 -25.81 -8.98
CA PHE A 459 6.55 -27.14 -8.42
C PHE A 459 5.07 -27.55 -8.59
N ALA A 460 4.14 -26.67 -8.21
CA ALA A 460 2.72 -26.95 -8.26
C ALA A 460 2.24 -27.25 -9.68
N GLU A 461 2.70 -26.50 -10.69
CA GLU A 461 2.33 -26.75 -12.09
C GLU A 461 2.92 -28.07 -12.62
N TYR A 462 4.15 -28.41 -12.25
CA TYR A 462 4.75 -29.69 -12.60
C TYR A 462 3.94 -30.87 -12.04
N MET A 463 3.52 -30.78 -10.77
CA MET A 463 2.70 -31.81 -10.14
C MET A 463 1.31 -31.89 -10.77
N ARG A 464 0.66 -30.76 -11.04
CA ARG A 464 -0.67 -30.75 -11.67
C ARG A 464 -0.70 -31.46 -13.02
N ARG A 465 0.40 -31.39 -13.79
CA ARG A 465 0.50 -32.01 -15.13
C ARG A 465 0.83 -33.49 -15.13
N GLY A 466 1.44 -34.03 -14.06
CA GLY A 466 2.06 -35.36 -14.12
C GLY A 466 2.19 -36.12 -12.80
N GLN A 467 1.56 -35.66 -11.71
CA GLN A 467 1.70 -36.27 -10.38
C GLN A 467 1.33 -37.76 -10.37
N ASP A 468 0.17 -38.15 -10.90
CA ASP A 468 -0.25 -39.56 -10.88
C ASP A 468 0.73 -40.46 -11.63
N ALA A 469 1.15 -40.05 -12.82
CA ALA A 469 2.15 -40.79 -13.60
C ALA A 469 3.51 -40.86 -12.89
N TYR A 470 3.91 -39.80 -12.20
CA TYR A 470 5.17 -39.74 -11.46
C TYR A 470 5.15 -40.60 -10.19
N LEU A 471 4.06 -40.56 -9.42
CA LEU A 471 3.87 -41.37 -8.22
C LEU A 471 3.75 -42.87 -8.57
N ASP A 472 3.15 -43.19 -9.72
CA ASP A 472 3.01 -44.55 -10.25
C ASP A 472 4.28 -45.10 -10.93
N THR A 473 5.42 -44.42 -10.82
CA THR A 473 6.69 -44.86 -11.42
C THR A 473 7.68 -45.32 -10.36
N ASP A 474 8.33 -46.46 -10.56
CA ASP A 474 9.37 -47.00 -9.67
C ASP A 474 10.59 -46.08 -9.58
N LEU A 475 11.08 -45.84 -8.36
CA LEU A 475 12.17 -44.91 -8.05
C LEU A 475 13.50 -45.26 -8.71
N HIS A 476 13.80 -46.55 -8.79
CA HIS A 476 15.14 -47.03 -9.19
C HIS A 476 15.19 -47.38 -10.67
N THR A 477 14.07 -47.84 -11.22
CA THR A 477 13.98 -48.37 -12.58
C THR A 477 13.25 -47.42 -13.54
N GLY A 478 12.53 -46.41 -13.03
CA GLY A 478 11.77 -45.47 -13.84
C GLY A 478 10.60 -46.10 -14.61
N ARG A 479 10.21 -47.33 -14.25
CA ARG A 479 9.12 -48.07 -14.91
C ARG A 479 7.80 -47.87 -14.16
N PRO A 480 6.65 -47.83 -14.86
CA PRO A 480 5.34 -47.80 -14.19
C PRO A 480 5.16 -49.02 -13.28
N LEU A 481 4.73 -48.80 -12.03
CA LEU A 481 4.57 -49.82 -10.98
C LEU A 481 3.44 -50.83 -11.25
N GLY A 482 2.67 -50.67 -12.33
CA GLY A 482 1.78 -51.70 -12.85
C GLY A 482 0.53 -52.00 -12.01
N ARG A 483 -0.57 -51.31 -12.37
CA ARG A 483 -2.02 -51.57 -12.14
C ARG A 483 -2.69 -51.06 -10.85
N ARG A 484 -3.53 -50.04 -11.03
CA ARG A 484 -5.00 -50.22 -10.95
C ARG A 484 -5.60 -50.13 -12.35
N ARG A 485 -5.90 -51.28 -12.96
CA ARG A 485 -6.81 -51.31 -14.10
C ARG A 485 -8.15 -50.82 -13.55
N ARG A 486 -8.58 -49.57 -13.85
CA ARG A 486 -9.96 -49.15 -13.57
C ARG A 486 -10.85 -50.25 -14.14
N GLU A 487 -11.61 -50.93 -13.29
CA GLU A 487 -12.65 -51.84 -13.76
C GLU A 487 -13.54 -51.02 -14.67
N ARG A 488 -13.53 -51.34 -15.97
CA ARG A 488 -14.57 -50.83 -16.86
C ARG A 488 -15.87 -51.43 -16.33
N PRO A 489 -16.92 -50.63 -16.08
CA PRO A 489 -18.21 -51.16 -15.69
C PRO A 489 -18.61 -52.25 -16.68
N ARG A 490 -19.10 -53.38 -16.16
CA ARG A 490 -19.60 -54.44 -17.03
C ARG A 490 -20.75 -53.87 -17.84
N ARG A 491 -20.91 -54.37 -19.06
CA ARG A 491 -21.90 -53.88 -20.05
C ARG A 491 -23.35 -53.95 -19.54
N GLU A 492 -23.59 -54.72 -18.47
CA GLU A 492 -24.86 -54.91 -17.78
C GLU A 492 -25.27 -53.70 -16.93
N ASP A 493 -24.32 -52.90 -16.43
CA ASP A 493 -24.60 -51.71 -15.61
C ASP A 493 -25.01 -50.47 -16.43
N ARG A 494 -25.16 -50.61 -17.76
CA ARG A 494 -25.57 -49.51 -18.67
C ARG A 494 -27.06 -49.52 -19.05
N MET A 495 -27.86 -50.42 -18.46
CA MET A 495 -29.30 -50.45 -18.68
C MET A 495 -30.07 -50.60 -17.37
N VAL A 496 -30.13 -49.51 -16.61
CA VAL A 496 -31.30 -49.21 -15.77
C VAL A 496 -31.55 -47.70 -15.90
N PHE A 497 -32.77 -47.36 -16.30
CA PHE A 497 -33.27 -46.00 -16.47
C PHE A 497 -33.32 -45.21 -15.16
#